data_AF-A0AAJ6DNS7-F1
#
_entry.id   AF-A0AAJ6DNS7-F1
#
_cell.length_a   1.000
_cell.length_b   1.000
_cell.length_c   1.000
_cell.angle_alpha   90.00
_cell.angle_beta   90.00
_cell.angle_gamma   90.00
#
_symmetry.space_group_name_H-M   'P 1'
#
loop_
_entity.id
_entity.type
_entity.pdbx_description
1 polymer ?
#
loop_
_entity_poly.entity_id
_entity_poly.type
_entity_poly.pdbx_seq_one_letter_code
_entity_poly.pdbx_strand_id
1 'polypeptide(L)'
;MAHALAVAKHAGVRIGLGSGLIGPARHRRGKELSLRAALETPMETLVAATRTNAEILALSGQVGVITPGARADLVLWSGNPLEDPELFSDPTNAVPVIQAGEIVKDLR
;
A
#
# COMPACT_ATOMS: atom_id res chain seq x y z
N MET A 1 17.94 3.93 7.58
CA MET A 1 16.93 3.67 6.52
C MET A 1 16.62 4.91 5.68
N ALA A 2 16.24 6.06 6.28
CA ALA A 2 15.95 7.29 5.54
C ALA A 2 17.01 7.68 4.50
N HIS A 3 18.29 7.68 4.86
CA HIS A 3 19.38 8.03 3.95
C HIS A 3 19.51 7.08 2.76
N ALA A 4 19.49 5.76 3.01
CA ALA A 4 19.58 4.76 1.93
C ALA A 4 18.41 4.86 0.95
N LEU A 5 17.20 5.09 1.47
CA LEU A 5 16.01 5.31 0.67
C LEU A 5 16.15 6.55 -0.22
N ALA A 6 16.59 7.68 0.35
CA ALA A 6 16.80 8.92 -0.39
C ALA A 6 17.85 8.76 -1.51
N VAL A 7 18.97 8.11 -1.23
CA VAL A 7 20.03 7.83 -2.22
C VAL A 7 19.50 6.98 -3.36
N ALA A 8 18.79 5.89 -3.05
CA ALA A 8 18.23 5.01 -4.08
C ALA A 8 17.21 5.73 -4.98
N LYS A 9 16.34 6.58 -4.41
CA LYS A 9 15.42 7.41 -5.19
C LYS A 9 16.16 8.42 -6.08
N HIS A 10 17.18 9.09 -5.54
CA HIS A 10 17.97 10.06 -6.31
C HIS A 10 18.70 9.39 -7.49
N ALA A 11 19.10 8.12 -7.33
CA ALA A 11 19.68 7.31 -8.39
C ALA A 11 18.65 6.75 -9.41
N GLY A 12 17.36 7.06 -9.26
CA GLY A 12 16.30 6.57 -10.15
C GLY A 12 15.92 5.11 -9.94
N VAL A 13 16.29 4.51 -8.81
CA VAL A 13 15.92 3.12 -8.48
C VAL A 13 14.42 3.06 -8.20
N ARG A 14 13.75 2.07 -8.79
CA ARG A 14 12.35 1.77 -8.50
C ARG A 14 12.25 1.03 -7.16
N ILE A 15 11.49 1.58 -6.22
CA ILE A 15 11.41 1.07 -4.83
C ILE A 15 9.96 0.78 -4.47
N GLY A 16 9.65 -0.50 -4.27
CA GLY A 16 8.36 -0.96 -3.78
C GLY A 16 8.21 -0.89 -2.26
N LEU A 17 7.06 -1.34 -1.77
CA LEU A 17 6.78 -1.50 -0.34
C LEU A 17 6.74 -2.98 0.04
N GLY A 18 7.38 -3.35 1.15
CA GLY A 18 7.29 -4.69 1.73
C GLY A 18 7.61 -4.67 3.22
N SER A 19 6.79 -5.35 4.02
CA SER A 19 6.93 -5.35 5.49
C SER A 19 8.06 -6.25 6.01
N GLY A 20 8.46 -7.26 5.24
CA GLY A 20 9.49 -8.23 5.65
C GLY A 20 9.15 -9.04 6.91
N LEU A 21 7.92 -8.96 7.41
CA LEU A 21 7.52 -9.60 8.66
C LEU A 21 7.28 -11.11 8.46
N ILE A 22 7.89 -11.91 9.33
CA ILE A 22 7.76 -13.38 9.36
C ILE A 22 7.26 -13.80 10.75
N GLY A 23 6.46 -14.87 10.81
CA GLY A 23 6.01 -15.45 12.08
C GLY A 23 4.79 -14.74 12.71
N PRO A 24 4.67 -14.77 14.05
CA PRO A 24 3.48 -14.27 14.76
C PRO A 24 3.19 -12.78 14.51
N ALA A 25 4.20 -11.97 14.20
CA ALA A 25 4.08 -10.53 14.00
C ALA A 25 3.43 -10.14 12.66
N ARG A 26 3.16 -11.08 11.74
CA ARG A 26 2.62 -10.79 10.38
C ARG A 26 1.32 -10.01 10.35
N HIS A 27 0.54 -10.06 11.44
CA HIS A 27 -0.71 -9.29 11.58
C HIS A 27 -0.45 -7.77 11.55
N ARG A 28 0.77 -7.30 11.84
CA ARG A 28 1.16 -5.88 11.82
C ARG A 28 1.69 -5.40 10.47
N ARG A 29 1.53 -6.17 9.39
CA ARG A 29 2.05 -5.82 8.05
C ARG A 29 1.57 -4.46 7.53
N GLY A 30 0.39 -3.98 7.96
CA GLY A 30 -0.11 -2.65 7.62
C GLY A 30 0.73 -1.50 8.18
N LYS A 31 1.44 -1.74 9.31
CA LYS A 31 2.28 -0.71 9.96
C LYS A 31 3.40 -0.21 9.06
N GLU A 32 3.85 -1.02 8.10
CA GLU A 32 4.87 -0.60 7.14
C GLU A 32 4.45 0.62 6.31
N LEU A 33 3.16 0.74 5.97
CA LEU A 33 2.63 1.91 5.26
C LEU A 33 2.78 3.17 6.13
N SER A 34 2.36 3.14 7.39
CA SER A 34 2.48 4.32 8.28
C SER A 34 3.94 4.66 8.56
N LEU A 35 4.80 3.65 8.75
CA LEU A 35 6.25 3.88 8.90
C LEU A 35 6.87 4.50 7.65
N ARG A 36 6.47 4.04 6.47
CA ARG A 36 6.95 4.59 5.20
C ARG A 36 6.46 6.02 4.96
N ALA A 37 5.22 6.31 5.32
CA ALA A 37 4.63 7.65 5.26
C ALA A 37 5.24 8.64 6.29
N ALA A 38 6.02 8.16 7.26
CA ALA A 38 6.84 9.01 8.13
C ALA A 38 8.22 9.33 7.52
N LEU A 39 8.66 8.56 6.50
CA LEU A 39 9.92 8.76 5.78
C LEU A 39 9.73 9.48 4.44
N GLU A 40 8.55 9.33 3.84
CA GLU A 40 8.11 9.90 2.57
C GLU A 40 6.72 10.50 2.75
N THR A 41 6.13 11.09 1.71
CA THR A 41 4.72 11.49 1.80
C THR A 41 3.78 10.27 1.83
N PRO A 42 2.57 10.41 2.39
CA PRO A 42 1.56 9.34 2.34
C PRO A 42 1.19 8.92 0.91
N MET A 43 1.18 9.88 -0.02
CA MET A 43 0.92 9.61 -1.44
C MET A 43 2.06 8.80 -2.08
N GLU A 44 3.32 9.17 -1.85
CA GLU A 44 4.47 8.39 -2.35
C GLU A 44 4.45 6.96 -1.81
N THR A 45 4.08 6.81 -0.54
CA THR A 45 3.93 5.49 0.10
C THR A 45 2.84 4.67 -0.59
N LEU A 46 1.67 5.26 -0.89
CA LEU A 46 0.62 4.58 -1.64
C LEU A 46 1.08 4.19 -3.05
N VAL A 47 1.79 5.07 -3.76
CA VAL A 47 2.34 4.78 -5.10
C VAL A 47 3.37 3.64 -5.03
N ALA A 48 4.20 3.59 -3.99
CA ALA A 48 5.14 2.48 -3.76
C ALA A 48 4.38 1.15 -3.52
N ALA A 49 3.32 1.18 -2.70
CA ALA A 49 2.53 0.01 -2.35
C ALA A 49 1.61 -0.50 -3.47
N THR A 50 1.26 0.36 -4.43
CA THR A 50 0.30 0.07 -5.50
C THR A 50 1.00 0.01 -6.87
N ARG A 51 1.03 1.12 -7.61
CA ARG A 51 1.56 1.21 -8.98
C ARG A 51 2.97 0.63 -9.10
N THR A 52 3.86 1.00 -8.19
CA THR A 52 5.27 0.59 -8.22
C THR A 52 5.41 -0.92 -7.99
N ASN A 53 4.71 -1.46 -6.99
CA ASN A 53 4.68 -2.91 -6.76
C ASN A 53 4.06 -3.67 -7.94
N ALA A 54 3.00 -3.14 -8.56
CA ALA A 54 2.43 -3.73 -9.77
C ALA A 54 3.44 -3.77 -10.93
N GLU A 55 4.22 -2.71 -11.13
CA GLU A 55 5.31 -2.69 -12.11
C GLU A 55 6.43 -3.69 -11.78
N ILE A 56 6.86 -3.77 -10.52
CA ILE A 56 7.89 -4.71 -10.07
C ILE A 56 7.45 -6.16 -10.30
N LEU A 57 6.17 -6.46 -10.07
CA LEU A 57 5.59 -7.79 -10.21
C LEU A 57 5.14 -8.11 -11.65
N ALA A 58 5.39 -7.23 -12.63
CA ALA A 58 4.94 -7.36 -14.02
C ALA A 58 3.40 -7.48 -14.18
N LEU A 59 2.65 -6.74 -13.35
CA LEU A 59 1.20 -6.69 -13.31
C LEU A 59 0.65 -5.29 -13.64
N SER A 60 1.45 -4.42 -14.26
CA SER A 60 1.05 -3.07 -14.67
C SER A 60 -0.25 -3.08 -15.49
N GLY A 61 -1.16 -2.16 -15.18
CA GLY A 61 -2.46 -2.06 -15.84
C GLY A 61 -3.50 -3.10 -15.37
N GLN A 62 -3.08 -4.16 -14.67
CA GLN A 62 -4.00 -5.17 -14.12
C GLN A 62 -4.38 -4.88 -12.67
N VAL A 63 -3.44 -4.39 -11.86
CA VAL A 63 -3.63 -4.07 -10.42
C VAL A 63 -2.84 -2.81 -10.05
N GLY A 64 -3.09 -2.25 -8.87
CA GLY A 64 -2.38 -1.05 -8.39
C GLY A 64 -2.77 0.25 -9.10
N VAL A 65 -3.88 0.24 -9.84
CA VAL A 65 -4.47 1.37 -10.56
C VAL A 65 -5.99 1.24 -10.58
N ILE A 66 -6.70 2.37 -10.60
CA ILE A 66 -8.17 2.43 -10.77
C ILE A 66 -8.45 2.99 -12.17
N THR A 67 -8.57 2.09 -13.15
CA THR A 67 -8.89 2.42 -14.55
C THR A 67 -9.78 1.33 -15.15
N PRO A 68 -10.61 1.62 -16.16
CA PRO A 68 -11.36 0.60 -16.89
C PRO A 68 -10.46 -0.53 -17.38
N GLY A 69 -10.91 -1.78 -17.22
CA GLY A 69 -10.17 -2.99 -17.61
C GLY A 69 -9.19 -3.53 -16.57
N ALA A 70 -8.86 -2.75 -15.53
CA ALA A 70 -8.09 -3.27 -14.40
C ALA A 70 -8.95 -4.16 -13.49
N ARG A 71 -8.30 -5.05 -12.73
CA ARG A 71 -8.97 -5.91 -11.73
C ARG A 71 -9.54 -5.04 -10.62
N ALA A 72 -10.76 -5.36 -10.18
CA ALA A 72 -11.41 -4.69 -9.07
C ALA A 72 -10.85 -5.16 -7.71
N ASP A 73 -9.56 -4.87 -7.48
CA ASP A 73 -8.88 -5.01 -6.19
C ASP A 73 -8.89 -3.64 -5.49
N LEU A 74 -9.86 -3.43 -4.60
CA LEU A 74 -10.14 -2.14 -3.99
C LEU A 74 -10.15 -2.25 -2.46
N VAL A 75 -9.63 -1.22 -1.81
CA VAL A 75 -9.70 -1.06 -0.35
C VAL A 75 -10.28 0.31 -0.08
N LEU A 76 -11.37 0.35 0.68
CA LEU A 76 -11.92 1.58 1.21
C LEU A 76 -11.37 1.79 2.61
N TRP A 77 -11.15 3.05 2.97
CA TRP A 77 -10.66 3.45 4.28
C TRP A 77 -11.76 4.22 5.01
N SER A 78 -11.88 4.01 6.33
CA SER A 78 -12.83 4.72 7.21
C SER A 78 -12.56 6.22 7.35
N GLY A 79 -11.43 6.70 6.83
CA GLY A 79 -11.03 8.10 6.76
C GLY A 79 -10.04 8.33 5.61
N ASN A 80 -9.46 9.54 5.52
CA ASN A 80 -8.47 9.87 4.50
C ASN A 80 -7.04 9.53 4.98
N PRO A 81 -6.40 8.45 4.49
CA PRO A 81 -5.07 8.08 4.95
C PRO A 81 -3.95 8.98 4.40
N LEU A 82 -4.28 9.92 3.52
CA LEU A 82 -3.34 10.97 3.09
C LEU A 82 -3.21 12.09 4.13
N GLU A 83 -4.22 12.24 4.99
CA GLU A 83 -4.23 13.20 6.10
C GLU A 83 -3.81 12.53 7.41
N ASP A 84 -4.25 11.29 7.64
CA ASP A 84 -3.87 10.48 8.79
C ASP A 84 -3.29 9.11 8.37
N PRO A 85 -1.96 9.01 8.21
CA PRO A 85 -1.31 7.77 7.79
C PRO A 85 -1.39 6.63 8.82
N GLU A 86 -1.73 6.90 10.08
CA GLU A 86 -1.89 5.84 11.09
C GLU A 86 -3.09 4.94 10.78
N LEU A 87 -4.06 5.42 10.00
CA LEU A 87 -5.17 4.61 9.49
C LEU A 87 -4.70 3.35 8.76
N PHE A 88 -3.55 3.39 8.06
CA PHE A 88 -2.99 2.22 7.38
C PHE A 88 -2.59 1.07 8.32
N SER A 89 -2.25 1.39 9.56
CA SER A 89 -1.70 0.42 10.52
C SER A 89 -2.76 -0.51 11.09
N ASP A 90 -3.99 0.00 11.26
CA ASP A 90 -5.09 -0.75 11.83
C ASP A 90 -5.98 -1.31 10.71
N PRO A 91 -6.02 -2.64 10.54
CA PRO A 91 -6.82 -3.25 9.49
C PRO A 91 -8.31 -3.02 9.69
N THR A 92 -8.81 -2.65 10.87
CA THR A 92 -10.24 -2.35 11.06
C THR A 92 -10.68 -1.13 10.25
N ASN A 93 -9.77 -0.21 9.93
CA ASN A 93 -10.03 0.95 9.08
C ASN A 93 -10.14 0.62 7.59
N ALA A 94 -9.60 -0.52 7.15
CA ALA A 94 -9.66 -0.97 5.76
C ALA A 94 -10.95 -1.77 5.49
N VAL A 95 -12.06 -1.07 5.26
CA VAL A 95 -13.39 -1.67 5.04
C VAL A 95 -14.28 -0.84 4.10
N PRO A 96 -15.00 -1.48 3.15
CA PRO A 96 -14.87 -2.87 2.71
C PRO A 96 -13.57 -3.15 1.94
N VAL A 97 -13.20 -4.43 1.84
CA VAL A 97 -12.14 -4.92 0.93
C VAL A 97 -12.79 -5.72 -0.18
N ILE A 98 -12.47 -5.34 -1.42
CA ILE A 98 -12.94 -5.98 -2.64
C ILE A 98 -11.73 -6.62 -3.31
N GLN A 99 -11.84 -7.90 -3.66
CA GLN A 99 -10.80 -8.64 -4.36
C GLN A 99 -11.41 -9.29 -5.59
N ALA A 100 -10.87 -8.98 -6.77
CA ALA A 100 -11.37 -9.44 -8.06
C ALA A 100 -12.87 -9.19 -8.28
N GLY A 101 -13.40 -8.09 -7.73
CA GLY A 101 -14.82 -7.71 -7.84
C GLY A 101 -15.72 -8.24 -6.73
N GLU A 102 -15.23 -9.17 -5.90
CA GLU A 102 -15.99 -9.75 -4.79
C GLU A 102 -15.64 -9.06 -3.46
N ILE A 103 -16.66 -8.77 -2.64
CA ILE A 103 -16.44 -8.26 -1.29
C ILE A 103 -15.93 -9.40 -0.41
N VAL A 104 -14.67 -9.34 0.00
CA VAL A 104 -14.03 -10.37 0.84
C VAL A 104 -13.93 -9.97 2.31
N LYS A 105 -14.20 -8.70 2.62
CA LYS A 105 -14.32 -8.19 3.98
C LYS A 105 -15.34 -7.08 4.05
N ASP A 106 -16.31 -7.24 4.92
CA ASP A 106 -17.30 -6.24 5.28
C ASP A 106 -17.49 -6.25 6.80
N LEU A 107 -17.46 -5.08 7.44
CA LEU A 107 -17.69 -4.91 8.88
C LEU A 107 -18.88 -3.97 9.16
N ARG A 108 -19.69 -3.67 8.12
CA ARG A 108 -20.92 -2.89 8.24
C ARG A 108 -22.07 -3.72 8.80
#